data_AF-A0A6I6C7S3-F1
#
_entry.id   AF-A0A6I6C7S3-F1
#
_cell.length_a   1.000
_cell.length_b   1.000
_cell.length_c   1.000
_cell.angle_alpha   90.00
_cell.angle_beta   90.00
_cell.angle_gamma   90.00
#
_symmetry.space_group_name_H-M   'P 1'
#
loop_
_entity.id
_entity.type
_entity.pdbx_description
1 polymer ?
#
loop_
_entity_poly.entity_id
_entity_poly.type
_entity_poly.pdbx_seq_one_letter_code
_entity_poly.pdbx_strand_id
1 'polypeptide(L)'
;MKLLISIHNEHIENIKKGHKKFEFRKVIGRQFNENEIYFYATYPTSKVVGVAKIKKVHIDKPSVIWDIAKNFSGVDKEFYYSYYHNKKLQ
;
A
#
# COMPACT_ATOMS: atom_id res chain seq x y z
N MET A 1 6.90 -15.64 -8.73
CA MET A 1 5.66 -15.63 -7.91
C MET A 1 5.07 -14.22 -7.77
N LYS A 2 4.41 -13.72 -8.81
CA LYS A 2 3.91 -12.33 -8.88
C LYS A 2 3.01 -11.98 -7.68
N LEU A 3 3.19 -10.81 -7.08
CA LEU A 3 2.36 -10.36 -5.97
C LEU A 3 1.06 -9.73 -6.49
N LEU A 4 -0.09 -10.17 -5.97
CA LEU A 4 -1.39 -9.54 -6.23
C LEU A 4 -1.88 -8.83 -4.96
N ILE A 5 -2.21 -7.55 -5.09
CA ILE A 5 -2.74 -6.72 -4.01
C ILE A 5 -4.13 -6.20 -4.40
N SER A 6 -5.12 -6.46 -3.54
CA SER A 6 -6.43 -5.83 -3.64
C SER A 6 -6.38 -4.38 -3.16
N ILE A 7 -7.00 -3.47 -3.92
CA ILE A 7 -7.09 -2.05 -3.60
C ILE A 7 -8.53 -1.54 -3.80
N HIS A 8 -8.99 -0.67 -2.90
CA HIS A 8 -10.27 0.02 -3.06
C HIS A 8 -10.21 1.03 -4.21
N ASN A 9 -11.34 1.19 -4.91
CA ASN A 9 -11.43 2.03 -6.10
C ASN A 9 -11.02 3.49 -5.84
N GLU A 10 -11.27 4.02 -4.64
CA GLU A 10 -10.90 5.38 -4.24
C GLU A 10 -9.38 5.65 -4.28
N HIS A 11 -8.54 4.63 -4.06
CA HIS A 11 -7.09 4.80 -4.06
C HIS A 11 -6.47 4.70 -5.46
N ILE A 12 -7.18 4.12 -6.43
CA ILE A 12 -6.67 3.92 -7.79
C ILE A 12 -6.35 5.26 -8.45
N GLU A 13 -7.23 6.24 -8.30
CA GLU A 13 -7.04 7.57 -8.89
C GLU A 13 -5.83 8.30 -8.28
N ASN A 14 -5.61 8.14 -6.97
CA ASN A 14 -4.44 8.71 -6.30
C ASN A 14 -3.12 8.07 -6.76
N ILE A 15 -3.14 6.78 -7.11
CA ILE A 15 -1.97 6.10 -7.70
C ILE A 15 -1.72 6.61 -9.11
N LYS A 16 -2.77 6.68 -9.96
CA LYS A 16 -2.63 7.16 -11.34
C LYS A 16 -2.10 8.59 -11.43
N LYS A 17 -2.55 9.47 -10.53
CA LYS A 17 -2.07 10.86 -10.43
C LYS A 17 -0.68 10.99 -9.81
N GLY A 18 -0.08 9.88 -9.34
CA GLY A 18 1.23 9.87 -8.71
C GLY A 18 1.26 10.44 -7.28
N HIS A 19 0.09 10.73 -6.70
CA HIS A 19 -0.05 11.26 -5.34
C HIS A 19 0.18 10.17 -4.28
N LYS A 20 -0.08 8.90 -4.63
CA LYS A 20 0.21 7.74 -3.79
C LYS A 20 1.35 6.91 -4.38
N LYS A 21 2.49 6.91 -3.70
CA LYS A 21 3.69 6.13 -4.07
C LYS A 21 4.03 5.03 -3.06
N PHE A 22 3.36 5.02 -1.91
CA PHE A 22 3.57 4.06 -0.83
C PHE A 22 2.33 3.20 -0.61
N GLU A 23 2.55 1.89 -0.47
CA GLU A 23 1.57 0.90 -0.04
C GLU A 23 1.94 0.43 1.37
N PHE A 24 1.03 0.57 2.32
CA PHE A 24 1.28 0.27 3.73
C PHE A 24 0.74 -1.12 4.08
N ARG A 25 1.53 -1.90 4.83
CA ARG A 25 1.13 -3.23 5.30
C ARG A 25 1.53 -3.42 6.76
N LYS A 26 0.67 -4.09 7.54
CA LYS A 26 0.93 -4.42 8.96
C LYS A 26 1.83 -5.62 9.15
N VAL A 27 1.85 -6.53 8.18
CA VAL A 27 2.63 -7.77 8.23
C VAL A 27 3.42 -7.83 6.94
N ILE A 28 4.70 -8.16 7.07
CA ILE A 28 5.54 -8.47 5.92
C ILE A 28 5.05 -9.81 5.40
N GLY A 29 4.34 -9.79 4.26
CA GLY A 29 4.11 -11.01 3.50
C GLY A 29 5.45 -11.64 3.12
N ARG A 30 5.47 -12.95 2.84
CA ARG A 30 6.67 -13.71 2.43
C ARG A 30 7.61 -12.86 1.56
N GLN A 31 8.91 -13.02 1.79
CA GLN A 31 10.03 -12.34 1.14
C GLN A 31 9.65 -11.89 -0.29
N PHE A 32 9.58 -10.57 -0.50
CA PHE A 32 9.29 -9.98 -1.80
C PHE A 32 10.49 -10.23 -2.72
N ASN A 33 10.60 -11.45 -3.24
CA ASN A 33 11.60 -11.83 -4.23
C ASN A 33 11.25 -11.28 -5.62
N GLU A 34 10.06 -10.69 -5.75
CA GLU A 34 9.51 -10.16 -6.99
C GLU A 34 9.59 -8.64 -6.98
N ASN A 35 9.97 -8.08 -8.12
CA ASN A 35 10.00 -6.65 -8.31
C ASN A 35 8.65 -6.07 -8.74
N GLU A 36 7.59 -6.87 -8.88
CA GLU A 36 6.32 -6.44 -9.48
C GLU A 36 5.09 -6.80 -8.63
N ILE A 37 4.21 -5.80 -8.48
CA ILE A 37 2.91 -5.88 -7.82
C ILE A 37 1.83 -5.65 -8.85
N TYR A 38 0.84 -6.53 -8.90
CA TYR A 38 -0.40 -6.37 -9.63
C TYR A 38 -1.46 -5.80 -8.69
N PHE A 39 -2.16 -4.74 -9.13
CA PHE A 39 -3.27 -4.15 -8.38
C PHE A 39 -4.60 -4.68 -8.90
N TYR A 40 -5.34 -5.37 -8.04
CA TYR A 40 -6.71 -5.80 -8.28
C TYR A 40 -7.68 -4.81 -7.62
N ALA A 41 -8.50 -4.14 -8.43
CA ALA A 41 -9.54 -3.27 -7.91
C ALA A 41 -10.71 -4.09 -7.36
N THR A 42 -11.17 -3.76 -6.15
CA THR A 42 -12.36 -4.40 -5.57
C THR A 42 -13.65 -3.98 -6.30
N TYR A 43 -14.79 -4.55 -5.92
CA TYR A 43 -16.10 -4.20 -6.48
C TYR A 43 -16.33 -2.66 -6.47
N PRO A 44 -16.93 -2.07 -7.52
CA PRO A 44 -17.53 -2.70 -8.70
C PRO A 44 -16.56 -3.08 -9.83
N THR A 45 -15.30 -2.64 -9.77
CA THR A 45 -14.35 -2.80 -10.88
C THR A 45 -13.90 -4.26 -11.06
N SER A 46 -13.62 -4.97 -9.96
CA SER A 46 -13.38 -6.43 -9.92
C SER A 46 -12.44 -6.98 -11.00
N LYS A 47 -11.32 -6.29 -11.24
CA LYS A 47 -10.30 -6.73 -12.21
C LYS A 47 -8.91 -6.18 -11.86
N VAL A 48 -7.88 -6.74 -12.50
CA VAL A 48 -6.54 -6.15 -12.47
C VAL A 48 -6.56 -4.83 -13.23
N VAL A 49 -6.10 -3.76 -12.57
CA VAL A 49 -6.14 -2.39 -13.09
C VAL A 49 -4.76 -1.77 -13.31
N GLY A 50 -3.70 -2.45 -12.89
CA GLY A 50 -2.35 -1.93 -13.07
C GLY A 50 -1.27 -2.84 -12.51
N VAL A 51 -0.03 -2.47 -12.85
CA VAL A 51 1.20 -3.09 -12.38
C VAL A 51 2.13 -1.99 -11.88
N ALA A 52 2.82 -2.24 -10.76
CA ALA A 52 3.87 -1.37 -10.27
C ALA A 52 5.14 -2.15 -9.94
N LYS A 53 6.28 -1.47 -10.06
CA LYS A 53 7.56 -2.02 -9.63
C LYS A 53 7.89 -1.62 -8.20
N ILE A 54 8.31 -2.57 -7.39
CA ILE A 54 8.82 -2.34 -6.03
C ILE A 54 10.23 -1.75 -6.17
N LYS A 55 10.39 -0.48 -5.78
CA LYS A 55 11.72 0.15 -5.75
C LYS A 55 12.48 -0.14 -4.46
N LYS A 56 11.76 -0.13 -3.34
CA LYS A 56 12.34 -0.31 -2.00
C LYS A 56 11.26 -0.76 -1.02
N VAL A 57 11.64 -1.62 -0.09
CA VAL A 57 10.80 -2.01 1.05
C VAL A 57 11.37 -1.36 2.31
N HIS A 58 10.52 -0.68 3.08
CA HIS A 58 10.87 -0.07 4.36
C HIS A 58 10.20 -0.86 5.48
N ILE A 59 10.97 -1.32 6.46
CA ILE A 59 10.50 -2.09 7.61
C ILE A 59 10.95 -1.36 8.86
N ASP A 60 10.02 -0.74 9.57
CA ASP A 60 10.28 0.02 10.80
C ASP A 60 8.99 0.28 11.58
N LYS A 61 9.10 1.00 12.70
CA LYS A 61 7.98 1.52 13.49
C LYS A 61 7.12 2.48 12.65
N PRO A 62 5.78 2.53 12.89
CA PRO A 62 4.89 3.41 12.13
C PRO A 62 5.30 4.88 12.10
N SER A 63 5.90 5.40 13.17
CA SER A 63 6.40 6.78 13.20
C SER A 63 7.51 7.04 12.18
N VAL A 64 8.48 6.13 12.08
CA VAL A 64 9.60 6.24 11.14
C VAL A 64 9.10 6.10 9.70
N ILE A 65 8.22 5.13 9.46
CA ILE A 65 7.61 4.93 8.14
C ILE A 65 6.78 6.15 7.71
N TRP A 66 6.05 6.77 8.64
CA TRP A 66 5.29 7.97 8.36
C TRP A 66 6.20 9.12 7.91
N ASP A 67 7.31 9.37 8.59
CA ASP A 67 8.22 10.46 8.22
C ASP A 67 8.82 10.28 6.82
N ILE A 68 9.05 9.03 6.41
CA ILE A 68 9.53 8.70 5.06
C ILE A 68 8.42 8.92 4.02
N ALA A 69 7.19 8.54 4.33
CA ALA A 69 6.12 8.39 3.34
C ALA A 69 5.14 9.57 3.27
N LYS A 70 5.05 10.42 4.29
CA LYS A 70 3.97 11.42 4.48
C LYS A 70 3.66 12.31 3.27
N ASN A 71 4.68 12.68 2.50
CA ASN A 71 4.50 13.56 1.33
C ASN A 71 3.88 12.84 0.11
N PHE A 72 3.88 11.50 0.10
CA PHE A 72 3.38 10.67 -1.01
C PHE A 72 2.58 9.45 -0.52
N SER A 73 2.05 9.51 0.70
CA SER A 73 1.30 8.44 1.37
C SER A 73 -0.05 8.19 0.69
N GLY A 74 -0.63 9.24 0.09
CA GLY A 74 -1.99 9.26 -0.43
C GLY A 74 -3.08 9.17 0.63
N VAL A 75 -2.73 9.35 1.91
CA VAL A 75 -3.62 9.36 3.09
C VAL A 75 -3.11 10.35 4.11
N ASP A 76 -3.99 10.91 4.95
CA ASP A 76 -3.60 11.77 6.05
C ASP A 76 -2.99 10.99 7.24
N LYS A 77 -2.49 11.74 8.23
CA LYS A 77 -1.79 11.19 9.39
C LYS A 77 -2.75 10.40 10.26
N GLU A 78 -3.94 10.92 10.47
CA GLU A 78 -4.98 10.36 11.31
C GLU A 78 -5.41 8.98 10.80
N PHE A 79 -5.70 8.87 9.49
CA PHE A 79 -6.00 7.62 8.80
C PHE A 79 -4.83 6.64 8.92
N TYR A 80 -3.60 7.09 8.69
CA TYR A 80 -2.40 6.25 8.79
C TYR A 80 -2.27 5.64 10.19
N TYR A 81 -2.30 6.45 11.25
CA TYR A 81 -2.13 5.93 12.60
C TYR A 81 -3.34 5.10 13.05
N SER A 82 -4.56 5.46 12.66
CA SER A 82 -5.77 4.65 12.90
C SER A 82 -5.64 3.27 12.27
N TYR A 83 -5.15 3.21 11.03
CA TYR A 83 -4.87 1.94 10.34
C TYR A 83 -3.97 1.05 11.19
N TYR A 84 -2.86 1.56 11.75
CA TYR A 84 -1.93 0.75 12.56
C TYR A 84 -2.40 0.48 14.00
N HIS A 85 -3.21 1.34 14.61
CA HIS A 85 -3.75 1.14 15.97
C HIS A 85 -4.87 0.10 16.04
N ASN A 86 -5.63 -0.09 14.95
CA ASN A 86 -6.72 -1.07 14.89
C ASN A 86 -6.23 -2.52 14.74
N LYS A 87 -5.37 -3.02 15.63
CA LYS A 87 -5.02 -4.46 15.67
C LYS A 87 -5.16 -5.04 17.08
N LYS A 88 -6.26 -5.75 17.32
CA LYS A 88 -6.16 -7.08 17.94
C LYS A 88 -5.39 -7.95 16.95
N LEU A 89 -4.22 -8.43 17.34
CA LEU A 89 -3.56 -9.53 16.65
C LEU A 89 -4.52 -10.73 16.71
N GLN A 90 -5.02 -11.17 15.56
CA GLN A 90 -5.43 -12.57 15.38
C GLN A 90 -4.24 -13.33 14.82
#